data_AF-A0A3D4JCK9-F1
#
_entry.id   AF-A0A3D4JCK9-F1
#
_cell.length_a   1.000
_cell.length_b   1.000
_cell.length_c   1.000
_cell.angle_alpha   90.00
_cell.angle_beta   90.00
_cell.angle_gamma   90.00
#
_symmetry.space_group_name_H-M   'P 1'
#
loop_
_entity.id
_entity.type
_entity.pdbx_description
1 polymer ?
#
loop_
_entity_poly.entity_id
_entity_poly.type
_entity_poly.pdbx_seq_one_letter_code
_entity_poly.pdbx_strand_id
1 'polypeptide(L)'
;KLSEKEYSPPEVSAMILAKIKADAEAYLGETITQAVITVPAYFNDAQRNATKDAGKIAGLEVLRIINEPTASSLAYGLDKKKNEVIVVYDLGGGTFDVSILDVGDGVFQVRATSGDTFLGGDDFDLRIMDYLI
;
A
#
# COMPACT_ATOMS: atom_id res chain seq x y z
N LYS A 1 8.00 -20.24 5.53
CA LYS A 1 8.53 -20.85 6.79
C LYS A 1 9.41 -19.82 7.46
N LEU A 2 9.05 -19.39 8.66
CA LEU A 2 9.95 -18.65 9.54
C LEU A 2 10.35 -19.64 10.63
N SER A 3 11.58 -20.14 10.53
CA SER A 3 12.07 -21.27 11.33
C SER A 3 11.20 -22.53 11.15
N GLU A 4 10.84 -23.22 12.25
CA GLU A 4 10.06 -24.47 12.25
C GLU A 4 8.55 -24.27 12.09
N LYS A 5 8.06 -23.02 12.11
CA LYS A 5 6.63 -22.72 12.01
C LYS A 5 6.25 -22.21 10.62
N GLU A 6 5.17 -22.75 10.10
CA GLU A 6 4.55 -22.27 8.87
C GLU A 6 3.64 -21.09 9.19
N TYR A 7 3.77 -20.04 8.38
CA TYR A 7 2.95 -18.85 8.45
C TYR A 7 2.43 -18.57 7.05
N SER A 8 1.15 -18.26 6.98
CA SER A 8 0.50 -17.72 5.81
C SER A 8 0.93 -16.27 5.56
N PRO A 9 0.82 -15.75 4.32
CA PRO A 9 1.11 -14.34 4.04
C PRO A 9 0.35 -13.36 4.95
N PRO A 10 -0.96 -13.54 5.23
CA PRO A 10 -1.67 -12.67 6.17
C PRO A 10 -1.08 -12.66 7.58
N GLU A 11 -0.59 -13.80 8.10
CA GLU A 11 0.01 -13.85 9.42
C GLU A 11 1.33 -13.08 9.48
N VAL A 12 2.17 -13.19 8.44
CA VAL A 12 3.41 -12.42 8.36
C VAL A 12 3.11 -10.93 8.21
N SER A 13 2.17 -10.55 7.34
CA SER A 13 1.72 -9.16 7.20
C SER A 13 1.14 -8.62 8.50
N ALA A 14 0.42 -9.45 9.28
CA ALA A 14 -0.12 -9.05 10.57
C ALA A 14 0.97 -8.73 11.60
N MET A 15 2.11 -9.41 11.57
CA MET A 15 3.25 -9.07 12.44
C MET A 15 3.80 -7.68 12.13
N ILE A 16 3.89 -7.33 10.84
CA ILE A 16 4.30 -5.99 10.39
C ILE A 16 3.27 -4.95 10.85
N LEU A 17 1.98 -5.20 10.61
CA LEU A 17 0.90 -4.30 11.02
C LEU A 17 0.83 -4.13 12.54
N ALA A 18 1.06 -5.18 13.32
CA ALA A 18 1.09 -5.12 14.78
C ALA A 18 2.25 -4.25 15.27
N LYS A 19 3.42 -4.32 14.62
CA LYS A 19 4.54 -3.44 14.93
C LYS A 19 4.23 -1.97 14.60
N ILE A 20 3.69 -1.70 13.41
CA ILE A 20 3.28 -0.34 13.01
C ILE A 20 2.24 0.22 13.98
N LYS A 21 1.25 -0.59 14.37
CA LYS A 21 0.24 -0.22 15.38
C LYS A 21 0.91 0.16 16.69
N ALA A 22 1.79 -0.68 17.23
CA ALA A 22 2.47 -0.41 18.50
C ALA A 22 3.30 0.88 18.46
N ASP A 23 3.95 1.17 17.33
CA ASP A 23 4.70 2.42 17.15
C ASP A 23 3.79 3.65 17.12
N ALA A 24 2.65 3.55 16.42
CA ALA A 24 1.67 4.63 16.38
C ALA A 24 1.00 4.85 17.75
N GLU A 25 0.67 3.79 18.49
CA GLU A 25 0.14 3.87 19.86
C GLU A 25 1.15 4.51 20.82
N ALA A 26 2.44 4.14 20.72
CA ALA A 26 3.49 4.75 21.53
C ALA A 26 3.67 6.25 21.23
N TYR A 27 3.49 6.65 19.97
CA TYR A 27 3.57 8.06 19.56
C TYR A 27 2.36 8.89 20.03
N LEU A 28 1.13 8.35 19.90
CA LEU A 28 -0.10 9.07 20.25
C LEU A 28 -0.47 8.98 21.74
N GLY A 29 0.03 7.96 22.45
CA GLY A 29 -0.29 7.73 23.86
C GLY A 29 -1.68 7.13 24.10
N GLU A 30 -2.32 6.59 23.05
CA GLU A 30 -3.64 5.96 23.11
C GLU A 30 -3.69 4.67 22.30
N THR A 31 -4.67 3.82 22.60
CA THR A 31 -4.89 2.56 21.88
C THR A 31 -5.53 2.81 20.51
N ILE A 32 -4.96 2.23 19.46
CA ILE A 32 -5.47 2.32 18.10
C ILE A 32 -6.20 1.03 17.76
N THR A 33 -7.48 1.14 17.45
CA THR A 33 -8.34 -0.03 17.16
C THR A 33 -8.80 -0.10 15.72
N GLN A 34 -8.64 0.96 14.93
CA GLN A 34 -9.21 1.06 13.58
C GLN A 34 -8.14 1.53 12.58
N ALA A 35 -8.23 1.03 11.34
CA ALA A 35 -7.30 1.42 10.28
C ALA A 35 -7.96 1.44 8.90
N VAL A 36 -7.42 2.29 8.02
CA VAL A 36 -7.57 2.19 6.56
C VAL A 36 -6.25 1.70 6.01
N ILE A 37 -6.27 0.66 5.18
CA ILE A 37 -5.05 0.04 4.63
C ILE A 37 -5.06 0.21 3.11
N THR A 38 -3.91 0.61 2.56
CA THR A 38 -3.71 0.75 1.12
C THR A 38 -3.27 -0.58 0.50
N VAL A 39 -3.59 -0.79 -0.78
CA VAL A 39 -3.12 -1.93 -1.59
C VAL A 39 -2.85 -1.47 -3.03
N PRO A 40 -2.07 -2.23 -3.82
CA PRO A 40 -1.91 -1.95 -5.24
C PRO A 40 -3.24 -1.93 -5.99
N ALA A 41 -3.37 -1.08 -7.00
CA ALA A 41 -4.63 -0.93 -7.73
C ALA A 41 -5.09 -2.21 -8.44
N TYR A 42 -4.15 -3.06 -8.85
CA TYR A 42 -4.39 -4.32 -9.53
C TYR A 42 -4.73 -5.50 -8.60
N PHE A 43 -4.77 -5.29 -7.28
CA PHE A 43 -5.15 -6.36 -6.34
C PHE A 43 -6.58 -6.85 -6.58
N ASN A 44 -6.71 -8.17 -6.73
CA ASN A 44 -8.01 -8.84 -6.81
C ASN A 44 -8.68 -9.00 -5.42
N ASP A 45 -9.91 -9.49 -5.40
CA ASP A 45 -10.69 -9.63 -4.17
C ASP A 45 -10.04 -10.56 -3.13
N ALA A 46 -9.40 -11.65 -3.58
CA ALA A 46 -8.71 -12.57 -2.67
C ALA A 46 -7.52 -11.89 -1.98
N GLN A 47 -6.72 -11.13 -2.72
CA GLN A 47 -5.58 -10.39 -2.17
C GLN A 47 -6.04 -9.25 -1.24
N ARG A 48 -7.12 -8.54 -1.59
CA ARG A 48 -7.74 -7.53 -0.71
C ARG A 48 -8.24 -8.12 0.61
N ASN A 49 -8.90 -9.28 0.54
CA ASN A 49 -9.36 -9.99 1.72
C ASN A 49 -8.20 -10.48 2.58
N ALA A 50 -7.12 -10.99 1.97
CA ALA A 50 -5.91 -11.38 2.68
C ALA A 50 -5.30 -10.21 3.47
N THR A 51 -5.23 -9.01 2.89
CA THR A 51 -4.79 -7.80 3.60
C THR A 51 -5.75 -7.40 4.72
N LYS A 52 -7.06 -7.52 4.49
CA LYS A 52 -8.07 -7.24 5.53
C LYS A 52 -7.94 -8.19 6.71
N ASP A 53 -7.68 -9.47 6.45
CA ASP A 53 -7.48 -10.48 7.48
C ASP A 53 -6.19 -10.27 8.24
N ALA A 54 -5.10 -9.84 7.57
CA ALA A 54 -3.88 -9.42 8.25
C ALA A 54 -4.14 -8.29 9.25
N GLY A 55 -4.96 -7.28 8.88
CA GLY A 55 -5.38 -6.22 9.80
C GLY A 55 -6.14 -6.73 11.01
N LYS A 56 -7.09 -7.66 10.80
CA LYS A 56 -7.83 -8.28 11.93
C LYS A 56 -6.91 -9.06 12.86
N ILE A 57 -5.97 -9.85 12.32
CA ILE A 57 -5.00 -10.62 13.12
C ILE A 57 -4.12 -9.67 13.95
N ALA A 58 -3.78 -8.50 13.40
CA ALA A 58 -3.04 -7.45 14.11
C ALA A 58 -3.89 -6.67 15.14
N GLY A 59 -5.17 -7.01 15.31
CA GLY A 59 -6.07 -6.31 16.24
C GLY A 59 -6.50 -4.92 15.76
N LEU A 60 -6.67 -4.77 14.43
CA LEU A 60 -7.20 -3.57 13.79
C LEU A 60 -8.52 -3.90 13.09
N GLU A 61 -9.56 -3.10 13.36
CA GLU A 61 -10.75 -3.05 12.55
C GLU A 61 -10.44 -2.30 11.25
N VAL A 62 -10.39 -3.05 10.14
CA VAL A 62 -10.11 -2.48 8.83
C VAL A 62 -11.38 -1.85 8.26
N LEU A 63 -11.47 -0.53 8.40
CA LEU A 63 -12.62 0.29 7.97
C LEU A 63 -12.76 0.32 6.45
N ARG A 64 -11.63 0.39 5.75
CA ARG A 64 -11.59 0.42 4.29
C ARG A 64 -10.25 -0.09 3.76
N ILE A 65 -10.32 -0.78 2.62
CA ILE A 65 -9.16 -1.01 1.76
C ILE A 65 -9.28 -0.02 0.60
N ILE A 66 -8.25 0.78 0.37
CA ILE A 66 -8.19 1.73 -0.75
C ILE A 66 -6.98 1.44 -1.63
N ASN A 67 -7.03 1.86 -2.88
CA ASN A 67 -5.89 1.70 -3.78
C ASN A 67 -4.82 2.74 -3.43
N GLU A 68 -3.55 2.35 -3.47
CA GLU A 68 -2.39 3.24 -3.35
C GLU A 68 -2.49 4.49 -4.22
N PRO A 69 -2.73 4.41 -5.55
CA PRO A 69 -2.84 5.61 -6.36
C PRO A 69 -4.02 6.50 -5.96
N THR A 70 -5.10 5.94 -5.43
CA THR A 70 -6.22 6.73 -4.88
C THR A 70 -5.83 7.41 -3.59
N ALA A 71 -5.09 6.74 -2.70
CA ALA A 71 -4.59 7.32 -1.45
C ALA A 71 -3.63 8.50 -1.72
N SER A 72 -2.68 8.33 -2.64
CA SER A 72 -1.77 9.38 -3.09
C SER A 72 -2.52 10.58 -3.68
N SER A 73 -3.55 10.29 -4.48
CA SER A 73 -4.40 11.33 -5.08
C SER A 73 -5.25 12.07 -4.05
N LEU A 74 -5.76 11.36 -3.03
CA LEU A 74 -6.48 11.97 -1.91
C LEU A 74 -5.57 12.92 -1.13
N ALA A 75 -4.33 12.50 -0.83
CA ALA A 75 -3.37 13.32 -0.11
C ALA A 75 -3.03 14.63 -0.85
N TYR A 76 -3.02 14.61 -2.18
CA TYR A 76 -2.73 15.80 -3.00
C TYR A 76 -3.98 16.61 -3.39
N GLY A 77 -5.13 15.95 -3.52
CA GLY A 77 -6.29 16.43 -4.27
C GLY A 77 -7.57 16.66 -3.48
N LEU A 78 -7.56 16.49 -2.15
CA LEU A 78 -8.76 16.66 -1.29
C LEU A 78 -9.49 18.01 -1.49
N ASP A 79 -8.78 19.09 -1.82
CA ASP A 79 -9.35 20.43 -2.00
C ASP A 79 -9.54 20.84 -3.48
N LYS A 80 -9.23 19.97 -4.44
CA LYS A 80 -9.31 20.28 -5.87
C LYS A 80 -10.78 20.20 -6.34
N LYS A 81 -11.38 21.36 -6.60
CA LYS A 81 -12.74 21.47 -7.17
C LYS A 81 -12.81 21.29 -8.69
N LYS A 82 -11.67 21.19 -9.37
CA LYS A 82 -11.62 21.09 -10.83
C LYS A 82 -11.37 19.64 -11.23
N ASN A 83 -12.15 19.16 -12.20
CA ASN A 83 -11.91 17.88 -12.84
C ASN A 83 -10.58 17.92 -13.61
N GLU A 84 -9.63 17.10 -13.16
CA GLU A 84 -8.29 16.97 -13.71
C GLU A 84 -7.95 15.49 -13.94
N VAL A 85 -7.20 15.22 -15.01
CA VAL A 85 -6.61 13.91 -15.25
C VAL A 85 -5.18 13.96 -14.72
N ILE A 86 -4.84 13.04 -13.83
CA ILE A 86 -3.51 12.95 -13.23
C ILE A 86 -2.87 11.60 -13.53
N VAL A 87 -1.55 11.58 -13.44
CA VAL A 87 -0.75 10.35 -13.47
C VAL A 87 -0.08 10.20 -12.12
N VAL A 88 -0.28 9.05 -11.49
CA VAL A 88 0.51 8.61 -10.34
C VAL A 88 1.61 7.71 -10.87
N TYR A 89 2.85 8.13 -10.68
CA TYR A 89 4.06 7.36 -10.95
C TYR A 89 4.60 6.88 -9.61
N ASP A 90 4.57 5.56 -9.39
CA ASP A 90 4.99 4.93 -8.14
C ASP A 90 6.15 3.97 -8.44
N LEU A 91 7.37 4.34 -8.01
CA LEU A 91 8.56 3.52 -8.14
C LEU A 91 9.06 3.19 -6.74
N GLY A 92 8.68 2.01 -6.26
CA GLY A 92 9.02 1.51 -4.94
C GLY A 92 10.36 0.76 -4.91
N GLY A 93 10.55 0.00 -3.84
CA GLY A 93 11.75 -0.85 -3.68
C GLY A 93 11.78 -2.02 -4.67
N GLY A 94 10.67 -2.74 -4.84
CA GLY A 94 10.62 -3.93 -5.71
C GLY A 94 9.67 -3.85 -6.90
N THR A 95 8.83 -2.81 -6.97
CA THR A 95 7.82 -2.69 -8.03
C THR A 95 7.74 -1.27 -8.58
N PHE A 96 7.31 -1.20 -9.83
CA PHE A 96 7.01 0.03 -10.54
C PHE A 96 5.56 -0.02 -11.02
N ASP A 97 4.78 0.98 -10.64
CA ASP A 97 3.37 1.11 -10.99
C ASP A 97 3.08 2.50 -11.55
N VAL A 98 2.25 2.55 -12.58
CA VAL A 98 1.72 3.79 -13.14
C VAL A 98 0.21 3.72 -13.25
N SER A 99 -0.47 4.74 -12.75
CA SER A 99 -1.93 4.83 -12.83
C SER A 99 -2.36 6.18 -13.35
N ILE A 100 -3.34 6.17 -14.25
CA ILE A 100 -4.03 7.37 -14.72
C ILE A 100 -5.34 7.46 -13.95
N LEU A 101 -5.60 8.61 -13.35
CA LEU A 101 -6.82 8.85 -12.57
C LEU A 101 -7.52 10.11 -13.04
N ASP A 102 -8.84 10.05 -13.02
CA ASP A 102 -9.69 11.23 -13.05
C ASP A 102 -10.00 11.64 -11.61
N VAL A 103 -9.75 12.90 -11.31
CA VAL A 103 -9.94 13.49 -9.99
C VAL A 103 -10.81 14.73 -10.11
N GLY A 104 -11.88 14.77 -9.33
CA GLY A 104 -12.68 15.97 -9.11
C GLY A 104 -14.08 15.66 -8.60
N ASP A 105 -14.78 16.69 -8.14
CA ASP A 105 -16.09 16.57 -7.47
C ASP A 105 -16.11 15.55 -6.31
N GLY A 106 -14.97 15.36 -5.64
CA GLY A 106 -14.79 14.38 -4.56
C GLY A 106 -14.72 12.92 -5.02
N VAL A 107 -14.68 12.68 -6.34
CA VAL A 107 -14.57 11.35 -6.96
C VAL A 107 -13.16 11.14 -7.47
N PHE A 108 -12.64 9.93 -7.22
CA PHE A 108 -11.35 9.46 -7.71
C PHE A 108 -11.58 8.17 -8.48
N GLN A 109 -11.37 8.20 -9.79
CA GLN A 109 -11.59 7.04 -10.65
C GLN A 109 -10.29 6.65 -11.36
N VAL A 110 -9.86 5.42 -11.17
CA VAL A 110 -8.74 4.83 -11.92
C VAL A 110 -9.21 4.56 -13.35
N ARG A 111 -8.54 5.18 -14.34
CA ARG A 111 -8.79 5.00 -15.77
C ARG A 111 -8.00 3.84 -16.34
N ALA A 112 -6.74 3.74 -15.94
CA ALA A 112 -5.82 2.69 -16.36
C ALA A 112 -4.73 2.51 -15.30
N THR A 113 -4.27 1.28 -15.15
CA THR A 113 -3.09 0.92 -14.35
C THR A 113 -2.21 0.00 -15.18
N SER A 114 -0.90 0.22 -15.15
CA SER A 114 0.11 -0.67 -15.70
C SER A 114 1.36 -0.58 -14.82
N GLY A 115 2.34 -1.44 -15.03
CA GLY A 115 3.52 -1.52 -14.19
C GLY A 115 4.39 -2.73 -14.50
N ASP A 116 5.45 -2.87 -13.72
CA ASP A 116 6.36 -4.00 -13.69
C ASP A 116 6.60 -4.42 -12.24
N THR A 117 6.20 -5.65 -11.91
CA THR A 117 6.33 -6.21 -10.56
C THR A 117 7.74 -6.68 -10.22
N PHE A 118 8.70 -6.49 -11.13
CA PHE A 118 10.11 -6.87 -10.99
C PHE A 118 11.06 -5.72 -11.36
N LEU A 119 10.59 -4.49 -11.26
CA LEU A 119 11.39 -3.29 -11.45
C LEU A 119 11.24 -2.37 -10.24
N GLY A 120 12.31 -2.07 -9.53
CA GLY A 120 12.28 -1.14 -8.40
C GLY A 120 13.67 -0.69 -7.96
N GLY A 121 13.73 0.03 -6.84
CA GLY A 121 14.98 0.44 -6.18
C GLY A 121 16.00 -0.68 -6.00
N ASP A 122 15.56 -1.92 -5.75
CA ASP A 122 16.41 -3.10 -5.61
C ASP A 122 17.29 -3.31 -6.87
N ASP A 123 16.76 -3.05 -8.07
CA ASP A 123 17.54 -3.14 -9.31
C ASP A 123 18.61 -2.05 -9.42
N PHE A 124 18.30 -0.84 -8.93
CA PHE A 124 19.28 0.26 -8.90
C PHE A 124 20.40 -0.05 -7.91
N ASP A 125 20.06 -0.60 -6.74
CA ASP A 125 21.02 -1.06 -5.74
C ASP A 125 21.91 -2.17 -6.30
N LEU A 126 21.33 -3.13 -7.03
CA LEU A 126 22.08 -4.17 -7.73
C LEU A 126 23.06 -3.58 -8.75
N ARG A 127 22.68 -2.56 -9.53
CA ARG A 127 23.61 -1.91 -10.47
C ARG A 127 24.79 -1.24 -9.78
N ILE A 128 24.57 -0.64 -8.61
CA ILE A 128 25.65 -0.04 -7.82
C ILE A 128 26.55 -1.14 -7.27
N MET A 129 25.97 -2.24 -6.79
CA MET A 129 26.71 -3.38 -6.27
C MET A 129 27.59 -4.04 -7.35
N ASP A 130 27.03 -4.30 -8.53
CA ASP A 130 27.75 -4.88 -9.69
C ASP A 130 28.88 -3.99 -10.20
N TYR A 131 28.81 -2.67 -9.95
CA TYR A 131 29.88 -1.75 -10.28
C TYR A 131 31.04 -1.80 -9.27
N LEU A 132 30.75 -2.13 -8.00
CA LEU A 132 31.72 -2.11 -6.91
C LEU A 132 32.39 -3.47 -6.67
N ILE A 133 31.70 -4.59 -6.94
CA ILE A 133 32.14 -5.97 -6.69
C ILE A 133 32.54 -6.64 -8.01
#